data_AF-A0A2N1YK96-F1
#
_entry.id   AF-A0A2N1YK96-F1
#
_cell.length_a   1.000
_cell.length_b   1.000
_cell.length_c   1.000
_cell.angle_alpha   90.00
_cell.angle_beta   90.00
_cell.angle_gamma   90.00
#
_symmetry.space_group_name_H-M   'P 1'
#
loop_
_entity.id
_entity.type
_entity.pdbx_description
1 polymer ?
#
loop_
_entity_poly.entity_id
_entity_poly.type
_entity_poly.pdbx_seq_one_letter_code
_entity_poly.pdbx_strand_id
1 'polypeptide(L)'
;METGKVREFLRYVDKEILPATTDLENLDVKNRKHVQKLVYTNLVDRFDSLIDGLVLDNCRCEFLTAEATKGMTQQITEAELIKLLMRSGDIQDAIDEKLKAAIRNSVLRERHSKKLTSALSAFEVIGNLKSAPRVNVSTGAILEKITPQNKYIPYSIAGYADWLYSRRNAIVHGNGSNKYLKNDLVQLKKLYKCEPTETFRIKLGTVQIAAEFYRGVCGLFTDAANEA
;
A
#
# COMPACT_ATOMS: atom_id res chain seq x y z
N MET A 1 -1.79 -15.99 9.64
CA MET A 1 -2.04 -14.57 9.27
C MET A 1 -3.27 -14.47 8.38
N GLU A 2 -4.11 -13.44 8.56
CA GLU A 2 -5.34 -13.24 7.76
C GLU A 2 -5.01 -12.65 6.39
N THR A 3 -5.39 -13.38 5.32
CA THR A 3 -5.11 -13.02 3.91
C THR A 3 -6.36 -12.91 3.04
N GLY A 4 -7.57 -12.98 3.61
CA GLY A 4 -8.83 -12.96 2.86
C GLY A 4 -8.94 -11.78 1.89
N LYS A 5 -8.57 -10.58 2.34
CA LYS A 5 -8.58 -9.35 1.54
C LYS A 5 -7.60 -9.40 0.36
N VAL A 6 -6.48 -10.12 0.48
CA VAL A 6 -5.52 -10.31 -0.63
C VAL A 6 -6.19 -11.04 -1.78
N ARG A 7 -6.91 -12.13 -1.48
CA ARG A 7 -7.63 -12.92 -2.50
C ARG A 7 -8.73 -12.09 -3.17
N GLU A 8 -9.45 -11.27 -2.40
CA GLU A 8 -10.46 -10.36 -2.96
C GLU A 8 -9.85 -9.33 -3.90
N PHE A 9 -8.72 -8.73 -3.51
CA PHE A 9 -8.01 -7.76 -4.35
C PHE A 9 -7.45 -8.41 -5.62
N LEU A 10 -6.86 -9.60 -5.53
CA LEU A 10 -6.38 -10.35 -6.70
C LEU A 10 -7.53 -10.66 -7.67
N ARG A 11 -8.68 -11.11 -7.14
CA ARG A 11 -9.89 -11.33 -7.95
C ARG A 11 -10.36 -10.05 -8.63
N TYR A 12 -10.33 -8.91 -7.94
CA TYR A 12 -10.64 -7.61 -8.53
C TYR A 12 -9.67 -7.26 -9.67
N VAL A 13 -8.37 -7.47 -9.47
CA VAL A 13 -7.36 -7.23 -10.51
C VAL A 13 -7.62 -8.10 -11.75
N ASP A 14 -7.85 -9.40 -11.54
CA ASP A 14 -8.00 -10.36 -12.64
C ASP A 14 -9.34 -10.22 -13.38
N LYS A 15 -10.43 -9.90 -12.67
CA LYS A 15 -11.78 -9.84 -13.25
C LYS A 15 -12.20 -8.45 -13.72
N GLU A 16 -11.64 -7.39 -13.15
CA GLU A 16 -12.07 -6.02 -13.45
C GLU A 16 -10.95 -5.18 -14.08
N ILE A 17 -9.74 -5.18 -13.50
CA ILE A 17 -8.67 -4.28 -13.95
C ILE A 17 -8.04 -4.73 -15.26
N LEU A 18 -7.55 -5.97 -15.34
CA LEU A 18 -6.87 -6.44 -16.53
C LEU A 18 -7.81 -6.50 -17.75
N PRO A 19 -9.06 -7.00 -17.64
CA PRO A 19 -10.02 -6.91 -18.74
C PRO A 19 -10.31 -5.46 -19.16
N ALA A 20 -10.50 -4.55 -18.20
CA ALA A 20 -10.72 -3.14 -18.51
C ALA A 20 -9.56 -2.51 -19.29
N THR A 21 -8.31 -2.96 -19.11
CA THR A 21 -7.20 -2.46 -19.95
C THR A 21 -7.40 -2.82 -21.43
N THR A 22 -7.92 -4.00 -21.74
CA THR A 22 -8.26 -4.41 -23.12
C THR A 22 -9.41 -3.58 -23.67
N ASP A 23 -10.49 -3.41 -22.89
CA ASP A 23 -11.66 -2.64 -23.34
C ASP A 23 -11.34 -1.16 -23.60
N LEU A 24 -10.45 -0.60 -22.79
CA LEU A 24 -9.96 0.77 -22.93
C LEU A 24 -9.27 1.02 -24.28
N GLU A 25 -8.71 0.01 -24.93
CA GLU A 25 -8.06 0.17 -26.24
C GLU A 25 -9.06 0.54 -27.33
N ASN A 26 -10.31 0.07 -27.20
CA ASN A 26 -11.39 0.26 -28.16
C ASN A 26 -12.10 1.61 -28.03
N LEU A 27 -11.79 2.40 -26.99
CA LEU A 27 -12.38 3.71 -26.77
C LEU A 27 -11.67 4.81 -27.58
N ASP A 28 -12.42 5.86 -27.92
CA ASP A 28 -11.86 7.08 -28.49
C ASP A 28 -10.83 7.73 -27.55
N VAL A 29 -9.89 8.47 -28.14
CA VAL A 29 -8.73 9.00 -27.40
C VAL A 29 -9.11 9.87 -26.20
N LYS A 30 -10.21 10.64 -26.30
CA LYS A 30 -10.62 11.57 -25.24
C LYS A 30 -11.21 10.79 -24.06
N ASN A 31 -12.17 9.91 -24.33
CA ASN A 31 -12.80 9.09 -23.29
C ASN A 31 -11.81 8.10 -22.68
N ARG A 32 -10.97 7.47 -23.51
CA ARG A 32 -9.91 6.57 -23.06
C ARG A 32 -9.00 7.20 -22.01
N LYS A 33 -8.51 8.42 -22.24
CA LYS A 33 -7.63 9.13 -21.28
C LYS A 33 -8.29 9.39 -19.93
N HIS A 34 -9.59 9.70 -19.94
CA HIS A 34 -10.34 9.93 -18.72
C HIS A 34 -10.56 8.62 -17.96
N VAL A 35 -11.07 7.59 -18.63
CA VAL A 35 -11.35 6.28 -18.03
C VAL A 35 -10.05 5.60 -17.55
N GLN A 36 -8.95 5.71 -18.29
CA GLN A 36 -7.62 5.24 -17.85
C GLN A 36 -7.20 5.81 -16.49
N LYS A 37 -7.45 7.10 -16.26
CA LYS A 37 -7.15 7.73 -14.97
C LYS A 37 -8.04 7.15 -13.88
N LEU A 38 -9.34 6.97 -14.15
CA LEU A 38 -10.29 6.40 -13.18
C LEU A 38 -9.92 4.96 -12.79
N VAL A 39 -9.59 4.12 -13.78
CA VAL A 39 -9.15 2.73 -13.55
C VAL A 39 -7.85 2.73 -12.74
N TYR A 40 -6.88 3.57 -13.10
CA TYR A 40 -5.63 3.70 -12.36
C TYR A 40 -5.86 4.14 -10.91
N THR A 41 -6.65 5.19 -10.68
CA THR A 41 -6.92 5.69 -9.32
C THR A 41 -7.65 4.66 -8.48
N ASN A 42 -8.64 3.96 -9.04
CA ASN A 42 -9.40 2.92 -8.34
C ASN A 42 -8.51 1.72 -7.98
N LEU A 43 -7.63 1.28 -8.89
CA LEU A 43 -6.63 0.25 -8.59
C LEU A 43 -5.76 0.63 -7.39
N VAL A 44 -5.19 1.84 -7.41
CA VAL A 44 -4.29 2.31 -6.34
C VAL A 44 -5.07 2.50 -5.02
N ASP A 45 -6.29 3.00 -5.06
CA ASP A 45 -7.14 3.23 -3.86
C ASP A 45 -7.55 1.93 -3.19
N ARG A 46 -7.95 0.93 -3.98
CA ARG A 46 -8.27 -0.40 -3.45
C ARG A 46 -7.04 -1.09 -2.89
N PHE A 47 -5.86 -0.86 -3.46
CA PHE A 47 -4.62 -1.39 -2.90
C PHE A 47 -4.28 -0.71 -1.57
N ASP A 48 -4.39 0.62 -1.45
CA ASP A 48 -4.18 1.31 -0.17
C ASP A 48 -5.18 0.81 0.90
N SER A 49 -6.45 0.62 0.51
CA SER A 49 -7.48 0.07 1.39
C SER A 49 -7.20 -1.38 1.80
N LEU A 50 -6.63 -2.18 0.90
CA LEU A 50 -6.15 -3.54 1.21
C LEU A 50 -5.08 -3.47 2.30
N ILE A 51 -4.07 -2.61 2.16
CA ILE A 51 -2.98 -2.47 3.13
C ILE A 51 -3.52 -2.06 4.50
N ASP A 52 -4.41 -1.06 4.54
CA ASP A 52 -5.05 -0.63 5.78
C ASP A 52 -5.84 -1.79 6.43
N GLY A 53 -6.56 -2.56 5.62
CA GLY A 53 -7.28 -3.76 6.05
C GLY A 53 -6.35 -4.83 6.63
N LEU A 54 -5.26 -5.17 5.93
CA LEU A 54 -4.30 -6.18 6.40
C LEU A 54 -3.66 -5.81 7.73
N VAL A 55 -3.32 -4.53 7.90
CA VAL A 55 -2.76 -4.01 9.15
C VAL A 55 -3.78 -4.11 10.31
N LEU A 56 -5.07 -3.85 10.05
CA LEU A 56 -6.10 -3.92 11.08
C LEU A 56 -6.53 -5.36 11.40
N ASP A 57 -6.63 -6.23 10.39
CA ASP A 57 -7.03 -7.62 10.57
C ASP A 57 -5.96 -8.43 11.30
N ASN A 58 -4.68 -8.05 11.15
CA ASN A 58 -3.55 -8.69 11.81
C ASN A 58 -2.99 -7.86 12.98
N CYS A 59 -3.80 -6.98 13.58
CA CYS A 59 -3.36 -6.03 14.61
C CYS A 59 -2.71 -6.67 15.85
N ARG A 60 -3.01 -7.95 16.12
CA ARG A 60 -2.47 -8.71 17.26
C ARG A 60 -1.05 -9.23 17.05
N CYS A 61 -0.47 -9.12 15.85
CA CYS A 61 0.90 -9.58 15.66
C CYS A 61 1.88 -8.76 16.51
N GLU A 62 3.02 -9.34 16.86
CA GLU A 62 3.98 -8.73 17.77
C GLU A 62 4.45 -7.36 17.28
N PHE A 63 4.82 -7.26 15.99
CA PHE A 63 5.28 -6.02 15.37
C PHE A 63 4.24 -4.89 15.47
N LEU A 64 2.98 -5.16 15.12
CA LEU A 64 1.93 -4.14 15.12
C LEU A 64 1.48 -3.78 16.53
N THR A 65 1.47 -4.74 17.45
CA THR A 65 1.22 -4.49 18.87
C THR A 65 2.29 -3.55 19.42
N ALA A 66 3.57 -3.83 19.17
CA ALA A 66 4.68 -3.00 19.61
C ALA A 66 4.59 -1.57 19.05
N GLU A 67 4.29 -1.42 17.75
CA GLU A 67 4.13 -0.08 17.15
C GLU A 67 2.90 0.65 17.71
N ALA A 68 1.80 -0.04 18.01
CA ALA A 68 0.60 0.54 18.62
C ALA A 68 0.85 1.03 20.05
N THR A 69 1.68 0.32 20.83
CA THR A 69 1.93 0.62 22.24
C THR A 69 3.14 1.52 22.48
N LYS A 70 3.98 1.77 21.47
CA LYS A 70 5.22 2.57 21.56
C LYS A 70 5.07 3.95 22.19
N GLY A 71 3.91 4.58 22.00
CA GLY A 71 3.56 5.89 22.56
C GLY A 71 2.67 5.84 23.81
N MET A 72 2.31 4.65 24.29
CA MET A 72 1.45 4.47 25.45
C MET A 72 2.27 4.60 26.73
N THR A 73 2.46 5.84 27.19
CA THR A 73 3.14 6.16 28.45
C THR A 73 2.18 6.38 29.62
N GLN A 74 0.87 6.25 29.39
CA GLN A 74 -0.16 6.51 30.40
C GLN A 74 -0.21 5.36 31.41
N GLN A 75 -0.32 5.70 32.70
CA GLN A 75 -0.58 4.73 33.76
C GLN A 75 -1.99 4.18 33.59
N ILE A 76 -2.13 2.85 33.61
CA ILE A 76 -3.43 2.19 33.62
C ILE A 76 -3.91 2.15 35.07
N THR A 77 -5.10 2.68 35.33
CA THR A 77 -5.70 2.60 36.67
C THR A 77 -6.27 1.21 36.93
N GLU A 78 -6.27 0.77 38.19
CA GLU A 78 -6.90 -0.50 38.58
C GLU A 78 -8.39 -0.55 38.18
N ALA A 79 -9.09 0.58 38.26
CA ALA A 79 -10.48 0.69 37.84
C ALA A 79 -10.67 0.42 36.33
N GLU A 80 -9.74 0.88 35.47
CA GLU A 80 -9.79 0.59 34.03
C GLU A 80 -9.48 -0.88 33.74
N LEU A 81 -8.54 -1.47 34.48
CA LEU A 81 -8.21 -2.88 34.36
C LEU A 81 -9.40 -3.75 34.79
N ILE A 82 -10.03 -3.45 35.92
CA ILE A 82 -11.24 -4.17 36.39
C ILE A 82 -12.37 -3.99 35.38
N LYS A 83 -12.61 -2.79 34.84
CA LYS A 83 -13.63 -2.57 33.79
C LYS A 83 -13.37 -3.39 32.52
N LEU A 84 -12.10 -3.59 32.15
CA LEU A 84 -11.72 -4.45 31.03
C LEU A 84 -11.98 -5.94 31.36
N LEU A 85 -11.59 -6.39 32.55
CA LEU A 85 -11.77 -7.77 33.02
C LEU A 85 -13.25 -8.14 33.26
N MET A 86 -14.08 -7.17 33.64
CA MET A 86 -15.52 -7.34 33.83
C MET A 86 -16.28 -7.57 32.51
N ARG A 87 -15.66 -7.34 31.34
CA ARG A 87 -16.21 -7.73 30.03
C ARG A 87 -16.03 -9.23 29.78
N SER A 88 -16.42 -10.06 30.74
CA SER A 88 -16.32 -11.52 30.65
C SER A 88 -17.17 -12.02 29.48
N GLY A 89 -16.51 -12.49 28.41
CA GLY A 89 -17.11 -12.90 27.14
C GLY A 89 -16.42 -12.24 25.93
N ASP A 90 -16.17 -10.93 26.00
CA ASP A 90 -15.76 -10.10 24.85
C ASP A 90 -14.46 -9.32 25.10
N ILE A 91 -13.66 -9.74 26.09
CA ILE A 91 -12.41 -9.03 26.45
C ILE A 91 -11.45 -8.93 25.26
N GLN A 92 -11.40 -9.96 24.42
CA GLN A 92 -10.56 -10.00 23.22
C GLN A 92 -11.00 -8.97 22.18
N ASP A 93 -12.30 -8.83 21.96
CA ASP A 93 -12.85 -7.83 21.03
C ASP A 93 -12.63 -6.40 21.56
N ALA A 94 -12.76 -6.22 22.88
CA ALA A 94 -12.46 -4.94 23.52
C ALA A 94 -10.97 -4.55 23.39
N ILE A 95 -10.06 -5.52 23.49
CA ILE A 95 -8.63 -5.34 23.27
C ILE A 95 -8.37 -5.01 21.79
N ASP A 96 -8.99 -5.73 20.86
CA ASP A 96 -8.84 -5.50 19.43
C ASP A 96 -9.27 -4.11 19.01
N GLU A 97 -10.40 -3.63 19.51
CA GLU A 97 -10.85 -2.28 19.19
C GLU A 97 -9.88 -1.22 19.72
N LYS A 98 -9.30 -1.43 20.91
CA LYS A 98 -8.25 -0.54 21.43
C LYS A 98 -6.98 -0.59 20.59
N LEU A 99 -6.51 -1.77 20.22
CA LEU A 99 -5.33 -1.95 19.36
C LEU A 99 -5.55 -1.33 17.97
N LYS A 100 -6.68 -1.65 17.32
CA LYS A 100 -7.06 -1.07 16.03
C LYS A 100 -7.17 0.44 16.11
N ALA A 101 -7.73 1.01 17.18
CA ALA A 101 -7.77 2.46 17.38
C ALA A 101 -6.36 3.07 17.52
N ALA A 102 -5.45 2.44 18.26
CA ALA A 102 -4.06 2.89 18.38
C ALA A 102 -3.31 2.81 17.04
N ILE A 103 -3.48 1.71 16.30
CA ILE A 103 -2.92 1.51 14.95
C ILE A 103 -3.45 2.54 13.95
N ARG A 104 -4.76 2.83 13.97
CA ARG A 104 -5.38 3.87 13.14
C ARG A 104 -4.74 5.24 13.38
N ASN A 105 -4.33 5.53 14.62
CA ASN A 105 -3.75 6.82 15.00
C ASN A 105 -2.22 6.89 14.87
N SER A 106 -1.56 5.75 14.62
CA SER A 106 -0.12 5.64 14.44
C SER A 106 0.20 5.20 13.01
N VAL A 107 0.20 3.89 12.76
CA VAL A 107 0.58 3.27 11.49
C VAL A 107 -0.26 3.79 10.32
N LEU A 108 -1.59 3.85 10.44
CA LEU A 108 -2.45 4.20 9.30
C LEU A 108 -2.51 5.70 8.98
N ARG A 109 -2.01 6.57 9.88
CA ARG A 109 -1.83 8.00 9.57
C ARG A 109 -0.58 8.27 8.75
N GLU A 110 0.33 7.31 8.68
CA GLU A 110 1.57 7.45 7.95
C GLU A 110 1.36 7.34 6.44
N ARG A 111 2.40 7.74 5.69
CA ARG A 111 2.40 7.67 4.24
C ARG A 111 2.23 6.22 3.75
N HIS A 112 1.60 6.05 2.58
CA HIS A 112 1.37 4.74 1.94
C HIS A 112 2.57 3.78 1.99
N SER A 113 3.77 4.24 1.66
CA SER A 113 4.97 3.40 1.70
C SER A 113 5.34 2.88 3.10
N LYS A 114 5.10 3.66 4.15
CA LYS A 114 5.26 3.23 5.54
C LYS A 114 4.17 2.26 5.96
N LYS A 115 2.92 2.50 5.55
CA LYS A 115 1.80 1.56 5.78
C LYS A 115 2.10 0.20 5.17
N LEU A 116 2.52 0.18 3.89
CA LEU A 116 2.94 -1.03 3.20
C LEU A 116 4.12 -1.72 3.90
N THR A 117 5.15 -0.98 4.29
CA THR A 117 6.30 -1.59 4.98
C THR A 117 5.88 -2.19 6.32
N SER A 118 4.97 -1.54 7.04
CA SER A 118 4.45 -2.05 8.32
C SER A 118 3.65 -3.33 8.13
N ALA A 119 2.79 -3.38 7.10
CA ALA A 119 2.09 -4.60 6.72
C ALA A 119 3.06 -5.73 6.37
N LEU A 120 4.07 -5.47 5.52
CA LEU A 120 5.05 -6.49 5.13
C LEU A 120 5.90 -6.96 6.33
N SER A 121 6.21 -6.06 7.27
CA SER A 121 6.92 -6.42 8.51
C SER A 121 6.05 -7.25 9.45
N ALA A 122 4.74 -6.98 9.50
CA ALA A 122 3.77 -7.77 10.26
C ALA A 122 3.64 -9.21 9.74
N PHE A 123 3.87 -9.40 8.44
CA PHE A 123 3.95 -10.71 7.77
C PHE A 123 5.38 -11.26 7.75
N GLU A 124 6.32 -10.66 8.47
CA GLU A 124 7.71 -11.11 8.56
C GLU A 124 8.44 -11.21 7.20
N VAL A 125 8.00 -10.46 6.19
CA VAL A 125 8.61 -10.47 4.86
C VAL A 125 10.04 -9.94 4.96
N ILE A 126 11.01 -10.83 4.75
CA ILE A 126 12.43 -10.54 4.94
C ILE A 126 12.98 -9.71 3.78
N GLY A 127 13.85 -8.75 4.12
CA GLY A 127 14.70 -8.03 3.18
C GLY A 127 14.54 -6.51 3.24
N ASN A 128 15.42 -5.81 2.52
CA ASN A 128 15.40 -4.35 2.51
C ASN A 128 14.34 -3.80 1.53
N LEU A 129 13.08 -3.77 1.99
CA LEU A 129 11.91 -3.31 1.23
C LEU A 129 11.98 -1.84 0.81
N LYS A 130 12.72 -1.03 1.57
CA LYS A 130 12.81 0.44 1.38
C LYS A 130 13.83 0.85 0.34
N SER A 131 14.95 0.15 0.25
CA SER A 131 16.09 0.60 -0.56
C SER A 131 16.63 -0.43 -1.54
N ALA A 132 16.37 -1.74 -1.36
CA ALA A 132 16.86 -2.71 -2.33
C ALA A 132 16.12 -2.56 -3.66
N PRO A 133 16.85 -2.41 -4.79
CA PRO A 133 16.23 -2.34 -6.10
C PRO A 133 15.77 -3.74 -6.51
N ARG A 134 14.45 -3.93 -6.58
CA ARG A 134 13.79 -5.21 -6.88
C ARG A 134 12.68 -5.09 -7.92
N VAL A 135 12.10 -3.90 -8.09
CA VAL A 135 10.98 -3.69 -9.00
C VAL A 135 11.48 -3.42 -10.42
N ASN A 136 11.08 -4.25 -11.38
CA ASN A 136 11.25 -3.95 -12.78
C ASN A 136 10.17 -2.94 -13.22
N VAL A 137 10.55 -1.67 -13.34
CA VAL A 137 9.62 -0.57 -13.67
C VAL A 137 8.93 -0.71 -15.03
N SER A 138 9.44 -1.55 -15.93
CA SER A 138 8.87 -1.79 -17.26
C SER A 138 7.79 -2.87 -17.29
N THR A 139 7.82 -3.80 -16.34
CA THR A 139 6.87 -4.93 -16.26
C THR A 139 6.03 -4.93 -14.98
N GLY A 140 6.47 -4.23 -13.95
CA GLY A 140 5.88 -4.25 -12.61
C GLY A 140 6.39 -5.40 -11.74
N ALA A 141 7.09 -6.38 -12.32
CA ALA A 141 7.53 -7.57 -11.61
C ALA A 141 8.50 -7.25 -10.46
N ILE A 142 8.33 -7.96 -9.34
CA ILE A 142 9.27 -7.93 -8.22
C ILE A 142 10.27 -9.07 -8.41
N LEU A 143 11.54 -8.71 -8.55
CA LEU A 143 12.65 -9.61 -8.75
C LEU A 143 13.49 -9.69 -7.47
N GLU A 144 14.45 -10.62 -7.43
CA GLU A 144 15.43 -10.68 -6.34
C GLU A 144 16.38 -9.47 -6.36
N LYS A 145 16.80 -9.06 -7.56
CA LYS A 145 17.70 -7.93 -7.78
C LYS A 145 17.48 -7.34 -9.17
N ILE A 146 17.59 -6.01 -9.26
CA ILE A 146 17.64 -5.30 -10.55
C ILE A 146 18.62 -4.13 -10.48
N THR A 147 19.27 -3.83 -11.61
CA THR A 147 20.09 -2.62 -11.75
C THR A 147 19.20 -1.45 -12.18
N PRO A 148 19.12 -0.36 -11.39
CA PRO A 148 18.32 0.80 -11.77
C PRO A 148 18.81 1.43 -13.08
N GLN A 149 17.90 1.61 -14.04
CA GLN A 149 18.21 2.24 -15.35
C GLN A 149 17.56 3.62 -15.51
N ASN A 150 16.61 3.97 -14.64
CA ASN A 150 15.80 5.17 -14.77
C ASN A 150 15.79 5.95 -13.44
N LYS A 151 16.45 7.10 -13.39
CA LYS A 151 16.51 7.92 -12.16
C LYS A 151 15.18 8.57 -11.76
N TYR A 152 14.19 8.62 -12.64
CA TYR A 152 12.90 9.28 -12.41
C TYR A 152 11.90 8.42 -11.62
N ILE A 153 12.19 7.12 -11.44
CA ILE A 153 11.28 6.14 -10.84
C ILE A 153 12.04 5.32 -9.77
N PRO A 154 11.49 5.13 -8.56
CA PRO A 154 12.07 4.24 -7.56
C PRO A 154 12.05 2.77 -7.99
N TYR A 155 13.06 2.00 -7.59
CA TYR A 155 13.16 0.55 -7.89
C TYR A 155 12.94 -0.33 -6.66
N SER A 156 12.77 0.24 -5.46
CA SER A 156 12.42 -0.53 -4.27
C SER A 156 10.91 -0.72 -4.19
N ILE A 157 10.46 -1.77 -3.49
CA ILE A 157 9.04 -2.10 -3.33
C ILE A 157 8.29 -0.92 -2.68
N ALA A 158 8.80 -0.45 -1.54
CA ALA A 158 8.17 0.67 -0.83
C ALA A 158 8.21 1.97 -1.65
N GLY A 159 9.30 2.23 -2.36
CA GLY A 159 9.45 3.44 -3.18
C GLY A 159 8.56 3.43 -4.40
N TYR A 160 8.44 2.30 -5.09
CA TYR A 160 7.59 2.17 -6.26
C TYR A 160 6.11 2.29 -5.88
N ALA A 161 5.69 1.66 -4.78
CA ALA A 161 4.35 1.84 -4.23
C ALA A 161 4.04 3.30 -3.89
N ASP A 162 4.97 4.00 -3.22
CA ASP A 162 4.80 5.43 -2.91
C ASP A 162 4.68 6.28 -4.18
N TRP A 163 5.49 5.97 -5.19
CA TRP A 163 5.47 6.66 -6.47
C TRP A 163 4.13 6.46 -7.21
N LEU A 164 3.59 5.24 -7.22
CA LEU A 164 2.25 4.98 -7.76
C LEU A 164 1.17 5.77 -7.01
N TYR A 165 1.25 5.81 -5.68
CA TYR A 165 0.33 6.56 -4.82
C TYR A 165 0.43 8.07 -5.04
N SER A 166 1.63 8.63 -5.18
CA SER A 166 1.83 10.05 -5.51
C SER A 166 1.23 10.43 -6.87
N ARG A 167 1.28 9.54 -7.87
CA ARG A 167 0.57 9.76 -9.15
C ARG A 167 -0.94 9.77 -8.97
N ARG A 168 -1.47 8.88 -8.14
CA ARG A 168 -2.89 8.89 -7.77
C ARG A 168 -3.26 10.22 -7.12
N ASN A 169 -2.49 10.68 -6.13
CA ASN A 169 -2.75 11.95 -5.45
C ASN A 169 -2.74 13.13 -6.41
N ALA A 170 -1.81 13.15 -7.36
CA ALA A 170 -1.76 14.18 -8.39
C ALA A 170 -2.96 14.16 -9.35
N ILE A 171 -3.57 13.00 -9.62
CA ILE A 171 -4.79 12.92 -10.42
C ILE A 171 -5.98 13.45 -9.62
N VAL A 172 -6.13 13.00 -8.37
CA VAL A 172 -7.31 13.29 -7.53
C VAL A 172 -7.27 14.73 -6.99
N HIS A 173 -6.11 15.21 -6.55
CA HIS A 173 -5.96 16.50 -5.88
C HIS A 173 -5.25 17.57 -6.74
N GLY A 174 -4.67 17.19 -7.88
CA GLY A 174 -3.92 18.10 -8.75
C GLY A 174 -4.75 18.84 -9.80
N ASN A 175 -6.06 19.00 -9.58
CA ASN A 175 -6.99 19.71 -10.47
C ASN A 175 -6.90 19.27 -11.95
N GLY A 176 -6.66 17.98 -12.20
CA GLY A 176 -6.57 17.42 -13.55
C GLY A 176 -5.26 17.66 -14.31
N SER A 177 -4.29 18.39 -13.73
CA SER A 177 -3.05 18.81 -14.40
C SER A 177 -1.97 17.71 -14.55
N ASN A 178 -2.19 16.52 -13.97
CA ASN A 178 -1.19 15.44 -13.88
C ASN A 178 0.20 15.92 -13.39
N LYS A 179 0.21 16.94 -12.52
CA LYS A 179 1.41 17.48 -11.89
C LYS A 179 1.52 16.91 -10.49
N TYR A 180 2.69 16.39 -10.13
CA TYR A 180 2.92 15.90 -8.77
C TYR A 180 2.74 17.04 -7.75
N LEU A 181 2.21 16.69 -6.58
CA LEU A 181 2.20 17.61 -5.45
C LEU A 181 3.64 17.89 -5.02
N LYS A 182 3.93 19.13 -4.62
CA LYS A 182 5.28 19.55 -4.22
C LYS A 182 5.83 18.70 -3.08
N ASN A 183 5.00 18.39 -2.09
CA ASN A 183 5.39 17.52 -0.98
C ASN A 183 5.76 16.11 -1.46
N ASP A 184 5.00 15.54 -2.40
CA ASP A 184 5.28 14.21 -2.94
C ASP A 184 6.66 14.15 -3.61
N LEU A 185 7.01 15.15 -4.45
CA LEU A 185 8.32 15.23 -5.09
C LEU A 185 9.47 15.32 -4.10
N VAL A 186 9.32 16.17 -3.08
CA VAL A 186 10.33 16.34 -2.01
C VAL A 186 10.57 15.02 -1.28
N GLN A 187 9.50 14.33 -0.91
CA GLN A 187 9.61 13.07 -0.17
C GLN A 187 10.17 11.94 -1.04
N LEU A 188 9.74 11.81 -2.30
CA LEU A 188 10.27 10.82 -3.23
C LEU A 188 11.78 11.00 -3.47
N LYS A 189 12.24 12.26 -3.59
CA LYS A 189 13.66 12.58 -3.71
C LYS A 189 14.43 12.27 -2.43
N LYS A 190 13.89 12.66 -1.27
CA LYS A 190 14.52 12.45 0.03
C LYS A 190 14.65 10.97 0.40
N LEU A 191 13.57 10.20 0.25
CA LEU A 191 13.47 8.83 0.75
C LEU A 191 14.05 7.80 -0.22
N TYR A 192 13.88 8.00 -1.53
CA TYR A 192 14.21 6.97 -2.53
C TYR A 192 15.27 7.41 -3.54
N LYS A 193 15.86 8.60 -3.35
CA LYS A 193 16.93 9.15 -4.21
C LYS A 193 16.55 9.19 -5.71
N CYS A 194 15.25 9.26 -6.01
CA CYS A 194 14.76 9.41 -7.37
C CYS A 194 14.51 10.89 -7.68
N GLU A 195 14.50 11.26 -8.95
CA GLU A 195 14.23 12.62 -9.42
C GLU A 195 13.00 12.61 -10.33
N PRO A 196 11.76 12.45 -9.84
CA PRO A 196 10.59 12.34 -10.71
C PRO A 196 10.41 13.59 -11.57
N THR A 197 9.94 13.40 -12.81
CA THR A 197 9.50 14.53 -13.65
C THR A 197 8.34 15.27 -13.00
N GLU A 198 8.22 16.58 -13.21
CA GLU A 198 7.13 17.36 -12.61
C GLU A 198 5.73 16.89 -13.04
N THR A 199 5.63 16.42 -14.28
CA THR A 199 4.38 15.93 -14.87
C THR A 199 4.52 14.48 -15.29
N PHE A 200 3.39 13.80 -15.43
CA PHE A 200 3.32 12.44 -15.93
C PHE A 200 2.10 12.21 -16.82
N ARG A 201 2.07 11.05 -17.47
CA ARG A 201 0.92 10.55 -18.22
C ARG A 201 0.56 9.17 -17.70
N ILE A 202 -0.73 8.87 -17.57
CA ILE A 202 -1.20 7.50 -17.37
C ILE A 202 -1.40 6.92 -18.77
N LYS A 203 -0.53 5.98 -19.15
CA LYS A 203 -0.71 5.20 -20.38
C LYS A 203 -1.46 3.92 -20.04
N LEU A 204 -2.01 3.24 -21.04
CA LEU A 204 -2.72 1.97 -20.85
C LEU A 204 -1.80 0.92 -20.18
N GLY A 205 -0.59 0.73 -20.71
CA GLY A 205 0.43 -0.12 -20.08
C GLY A 205 0.86 0.31 -18.68
N THR A 206 0.62 1.57 -18.25
CA THR A 206 0.85 1.97 -16.85
C THR A 206 -0.08 1.23 -15.90
N VAL A 207 -1.34 1.04 -16.28
CA VAL A 207 -2.32 0.34 -15.45
C VAL A 207 -1.94 -1.12 -15.30
N GLN A 208 -1.58 -1.78 -16.40
CA GLN A 208 -1.13 -3.17 -16.41
C GLN A 208 0.14 -3.36 -15.55
N ILE A 209 1.15 -2.51 -15.73
CA ILE A 209 2.39 -2.56 -14.94
C ILE A 209 2.11 -2.35 -13.44
N ALA A 210 1.21 -1.42 -13.08
CA ALA A 210 0.83 -1.21 -11.69
C ALA A 210 0.07 -2.42 -11.12
N ALA A 211 -0.82 -3.03 -11.91
CA ALA A 211 -1.55 -4.23 -11.52
C ALA A 211 -0.58 -5.40 -11.26
N GLU A 212 0.39 -5.62 -12.15
CA GLU A 212 1.40 -6.67 -11.97
C GLU A 212 2.29 -6.42 -10.75
N PHE A 213 2.67 -5.17 -10.49
CA PHE A 213 3.36 -4.83 -9.26
C PHE A 213 2.54 -5.18 -8.01
N TYR A 214 1.27 -4.79 -7.97
CA TYR A 214 0.41 -5.08 -6.83
C TYR A 214 0.13 -6.58 -6.68
N ARG A 215 0.03 -7.34 -7.77
CA ARG A 215 0.00 -8.82 -7.72
C ARG A 215 1.27 -9.37 -7.08
N GLY A 216 2.44 -8.87 -7.50
CA GLY A 216 3.72 -9.26 -6.91
C GLY A 216 3.78 -8.98 -5.41
N VAL A 217 3.32 -7.82 -4.96
CA VAL A 217 3.24 -7.50 -3.52
C VAL A 217 2.25 -8.42 -2.79
N CYS A 218 1.10 -8.72 -3.40
CA CYS A 218 0.15 -9.69 -2.85
C CYS A 218 0.76 -11.09 -2.71
N GLY A 219 1.58 -11.51 -3.67
CA GLY A 219 2.36 -12.75 -3.62
C GLY A 219 3.24 -12.82 -2.37
N LEU A 220 3.96 -11.73 -2.06
CA LEU A 220 4.78 -11.67 -0.83
C LEU A 220 3.96 -11.89 0.45
N PHE A 221 2.73 -11.38 0.51
CA PHE A 221 1.84 -11.62 1.67
C PHE A 221 1.35 -13.07 1.74
N THR A 222 0.98 -13.65 0.60
CA THR A 222 0.49 -15.03 0.57
C THR A 222 1.59 -16.03 0.86
N ASP A 223 2.80 -15.82 0.32
CA ASP A 223 3.94 -16.70 0.51
C ASP A 223 4.35 -16.70 1.99
N ALA A 224 4.51 -15.52 2.58
CA ALA A 224 4.85 -15.40 4.00
C ALA A 224 3.76 -15.96 4.93
N ALA A 225 2.47 -15.81 4.58
CA ALA A 225 1.38 -16.39 5.37
C ALA A 225 1.29 -17.92 5.28
N ASN A 226 1.87 -18.54 4.25
CA ASN A 226 1.93 -20.00 4.11
C ASN A 226 3.15 -20.60 4.83
N GLU A 227 4.19 -19.80 5.07
CA GLU A 227 5.41 -20.19 5.78
C GLU A 227 5.31 -20.06 7.31
N ALA A 228 4.34 -19.28 7.80
CA ALA A 228 4.08 -19.00 9.23
C ALA A 228 2.96 -19.88 9.83
#